data_AF-A0A2G5WPT9-F1
#
_entry.id   AF-A0A2G5WPT9-F1
#
_cell.length_a   1.000
_cell.length_b   1.000
_cell.length_c   1.000
_cell.angle_alpha   90.00
_cell.angle_beta   90.00
_cell.angle_gamma   90.00
#
_symmetry.space_group_name_H-M   'P 1'
#
loop_
_entity.id
_entity.type
_entity.pdbx_description
1 polymer ?
#
loop_
_entity_poly.entity_id
_entity_poly.type
_entity_poly.pdbx_seq_one_letter_code
_entity_poly.pdbx_strand_id
1 'polypeptide(L)'
;MKKYWKFTSIIAVIVLSIGTFYVSSANSATQFPEFVINKKSGNAEEIKSLELEGFYHKGGSMGYVNNYLKITSDGSDYRNGSSIIDSVIGHPAPLIQELQENYRKFMRGKGQSVDSFFVNKKLIAYAEVKYKTGSITNRDFKFDLSMVDKDTGHISSFTIEVPDSSSIKHMFVEDVQVVDNELHVITHNNTRKNKKYFNEKHIYSFDTSTGNINSNETVLSIPEQQDNDYTFANLIQTNPDQANEKLVFIKTQDNMIQEEETDRVEKTIKQLIYYNLKTKEKEVLELPGGLEEYQNSFSDGSTIYLSKVSEGNLVVTPYNIENGLVGKEWTIQLSNERSNEEPPIIFTKDGKLYVTTHITNFETQASITVIDLKTSDIIYQGEVIRKDLPKSDEQFEFYIFNMIVK
;
A
#
# COMPACT_ATOMS: atom_id res chain seq x y z
N MET A 1 60.24 2.61 -36.30
CA MET A 1 59.39 2.52 -35.09
C MET A 1 59.31 3.81 -34.24
N LYS A 2 59.73 5.00 -34.72
CA LYS A 2 59.59 6.27 -33.96
C LYS A 2 58.31 7.08 -34.27
N LYS A 3 57.54 6.69 -35.31
CA LYS A 3 56.38 7.47 -35.80
C LYS A 3 55.08 7.23 -35.02
N TYR A 4 54.95 6.08 -34.35
CA TYR A 4 53.73 5.69 -33.60
C TYR A 4 53.88 5.74 -32.08
N TRP A 5 55.08 6.00 -31.55
CA TRP A 5 55.34 6.01 -30.11
C TRP A 5 54.44 6.99 -29.35
N LYS A 6 54.18 8.17 -29.91
CA LYS A 6 53.26 9.15 -29.31
C LYS A 6 51.82 8.63 -29.24
N PHE A 7 51.37 7.90 -30.25
CA PHE A 7 50.04 7.29 -30.29
C PHE A 7 49.92 6.14 -29.29
N THR A 8 50.94 5.28 -29.21
CA THR A 8 51.00 4.19 -28.23
C THR A 8 51.02 4.73 -26.80
N SER A 9 51.74 5.81 -26.53
CA SER A 9 51.74 6.47 -25.21
C SER A 9 50.37 7.06 -24.85
N ILE A 10 49.68 7.69 -25.79
CA ILE A 10 48.32 8.23 -25.55
C ILE A 10 47.34 7.10 -25.23
N ILE A 11 47.37 6.01 -26.00
CA ILE A 11 46.52 4.83 -25.75
C ILE A 11 46.83 4.22 -24.38
N ALA A 12 48.11 4.09 -24.01
CA ALA A 12 48.51 3.57 -22.71
C ALA A 12 48.00 4.45 -21.55
N VAL A 13 48.07 5.77 -21.69
CA VAL A 13 47.54 6.71 -20.68
C VAL A 13 46.02 6.58 -20.58
N ILE A 14 45.30 6.49 -21.70
CA ILE A 14 43.84 6.32 -21.69
C ILE A 14 43.44 5.01 -20.98
N VAL A 15 44.09 3.89 -21.33
CA VAL A 15 43.80 2.59 -20.70
C VAL A 15 44.13 2.60 -19.21
N LEU A 16 45.25 3.21 -18.82
CA LEU A 16 45.63 3.34 -17.42
C LEU A 16 44.67 4.25 -16.65
N SER A 17 44.25 5.39 -17.22
CA SER A 17 43.28 6.29 -16.59
C SER A 17 41.90 5.65 -16.45
N ILE A 18 41.44 4.90 -17.45
CA ILE A 18 40.19 4.14 -17.36
C ILE A 18 40.33 3.02 -16.32
N GLY A 19 41.44 2.28 -16.35
CA GLY A 19 41.72 1.22 -15.39
C GLY A 19 41.79 1.72 -13.94
N THR A 20 42.50 2.82 -13.69
CA THR A 20 42.57 3.43 -12.35
C THR A 20 41.23 4.04 -11.93
N PHE A 21 40.47 4.61 -12.86
CA PHE A 21 39.11 5.08 -12.58
C PHE A 21 38.20 3.92 -12.15
N TYR A 22 38.18 2.80 -12.87
CA TYR A 22 37.36 1.64 -12.52
C TYR A 22 37.82 0.96 -11.23
N VAL A 23 39.14 0.81 -10.99
CA VAL A 23 39.66 0.25 -9.74
C VAL A 23 39.41 1.17 -8.56
N SER A 24 39.61 2.48 -8.72
CA SER A 24 39.28 3.45 -7.68
C SER A 24 37.79 3.50 -7.42
N SER A 25 36.94 3.43 -8.45
CA SER A 25 35.48 3.39 -8.32
C SER A 25 35.01 2.12 -7.62
N ALA A 26 35.60 0.96 -7.93
CA ALA A 26 35.27 -0.31 -7.29
C ALA A 26 35.67 -0.32 -5.80
N ASN A 27 36.83 0.27 -5.47
CA ASN A 27 37.29 0.39 -4.08
C ASN A 27 36.62 1.55 -3.31
N SER A 28 36.00 2.51 -4.01
CA SER A 28 35.27 3.64 -3.42
C SER A 28 33.77 3.39 -3.34
N ALA A 29 33.28 2.24 -3.82
CA ALA A 29 31.90 1.83 -3.64
C ALA A 29 31.66 1.67 -2.13
N THR A 30 30.79 2.50 -1.57
CA THR A 30 30.39 2.44 -0.16
C THR A 30 29.93 1.02 0.15
N GLN A 31 30.69 0.28 0.97
CA GLN A 31 30.29 -1.04 1.43
C GLN A 31 29.15 -0.84 2.44
N PHE A 32 27.93 -1.01 1.97
CA PHE A 32 26.76 -1.08 2.83
C PHE A 32 26.73 -2.43 3.56
N PRO A 33 26.22 -2.48 4.80
CA PRO A 33 26.15 -3.72 5.54
C PRO A 33 25.15 -4.70 4.92
N GLU A 34 25.43 -6.00 4.97
CA GLU A 34 24.48 -6.98 4.46
C GLU A 34 23.39 -7.28 5.50
N PHE A 35 22.12 -7.23 5.08
CA PHE A 35 20.97 -7.68 5.87
C PHE A 35 20.36 -8.94 5.27
N VAL A 36 19.90 -9.85 6.12
CA VAL A 36 19.23 -11.09 5.71
C VAL A 36 18.05 -11.41 6.60
N ILE A 37 17.12 -12.17 6.06
CA ILE A 37 16.05 -12.78 6.84
C ILE A 37 16.58 -14.06 7.47
N ASN A 38 16.77 -14.06 8.78
CA ASN A 38 17.15 -15.24 9.54
C ASN A 38 15.89 -16.00 9.99
N LYS A 39 15.72 -17.21 9.48
CA LYS A 39 14.60 -18.08 9.85
C LYS A 39 14.73 -18.54 11.31
N LYS A 40 13.62 -18.46 12.05
CA LYS A 40 13.47 -19.03 13.40
C LYS A 40 12.73 -20.35 13.38
N SER A 41 11.61 -20.43 12.65
CA SER A 41 10.76 -21.62 12.59
C SER A 41 9.97 -21.67 11.28
N GLY A 42 9.35 -22.81 10.98
CA GLY A 42 8.47 -22.98 9.83
C GLY A 42 9.16 -23.19 8.47
N ASN A 43 8.39 -23.02 7.40
CA ASN A 43 8.77 -23.33 6.03
C ASN A 43 9.37 -22.10 5.31
N ALA A 44 10.64 -22.17 4.92
CA ALA A 44 11.32 -21.06 4.23
C ALA A 44 10.74 -20.74 2.85
N GLU A 45 10.03 -21.69 2.23
CA GLU A 45 9.36 -21.47 0.95
C GLU A 45 8.28 -20.38 1.05
N GLU A 46 7.70 -20.16 2.23
CA GLU A 46 6.64 -19.16 2.46
C GLU A 46 7.09 -17.71 2.26
N ILE A 47 8.41 -17.45 2.30
CA ILE A 47 8.97 -16.11 2.13
C ILE A 47 9.79 -15.95 0.84
N LYS A 48 9.76 -16.92 -0.08
CA LYS A 48 10.53 -16.81 -1.33
C LYS A 48 10.10 -15.64 -2.20
N SER A 49 8.80 -15.35 -2.23
CA SER A 49 8.23 -14.21 -2.96
C SER A 49 8.16 -12.93 -2.13
N LEU A 50 8.61 -12.96 -0.87
CA LEU A 50 8.60 -11.82 0.04
C LEU A 50 9.76 -10.87 -0.26
N GLU A 51 9.44 -9.59 -0.28
CA GLU A 51 10.37 -8.49 -0.46
C GLU A 51 10.05 -7.40 0.57
N LEU A 52 11.04 -7.02 1.37
CA LEU A 52 10.93 -5.93 2.34
C LEU A 52 11.68 -4.72 1.80
N GLU A 53 11.02 -3.57 1.80
CA GLU A 53 11.62 -2.32 1.35
C GLU A 53 11.72 -1.35 2.51
N GLY A 54 12.86 -0.65 2.59
CA GLY A 54 13.09 0.29 3.66
C GLY A 54 14.22 1.26 3.37
N PHE A 55 14.52 2.07 4.37
CA PHE A 55 15.66 2.98 4.36
C PHE A 55 16.68 2.54 5.40
N TYR A 56 17.94 2.47 4.98
CA TYR A 56 19.08 2.24 5.85
C TYR A 56 19.77 3.56 6.19
N HIS A 57 19.99 3.77 7.48
CA HIS A 57 20.61 4.95 8.07
C HIS A 57 21.81 4.54 8.91
N LYS A 58 22.90 5.30 8.80
CA LYS A 58 24.12 5.14 9.60
C LYS A 58 24.34 6.38 10.46
N GLY A 59 24.48 6.19 11.77
CA GLY A 59 24.64 7.24 12.79
C GLY A 59 23.32 7.67 13.44
N GLY A 60 23.41 8.24 14.65
CA GLY A 60 22.27 8.81 15.36
C GLY A 60 21.76 10.09 14.71
N SER A 61 20.48 10.06 14.31
CA SER A 61 19.60 11.18 13.93
C SER A 61 20.25 12.52 13.51
N MET A 62 20.37 12.75 12.20
CA MET A 62 20.38 14.05 11.46
C MET A 62 21.09 13.99 10.10
N GLY A 63 21.61 12.83 9.69
CA GLY A 63 22.17 12.63 8.34
C GLY A 63 21.09 12.26 7.32
N TYR A 64 20.70 13.20 6.47
CA TYR A 64 19.66 13.07 5.41
C TYR A 64 19.98 12.09 4.26
N VAL A 65 20.87 11.12 4.45
CA VAL A 65 21.22 10.16 3.38
C VAL A 65 20.45 8.86 3.62
N ASN A 66 19.20 8.85 3.16
CA ASN A 66 18.36 7.66 3.17
C ASN A 66 18.86 6.73 2.04
N ASN A 67 19.48 5.61 2.41
CA ASN A 67 19.85 4.61 1.41
C ASN A 67 18.70 3.62 1.30
N TYR A 68 17.99 3.65 0.18
CA TYR A 68 16.97 2.64 -0.09
C TYR A 68 17.63 1.25 -0.09
N LEU A 69 17.02 0.36 0.68
CA LEU A 69 17.44 -1.01 0.88
C LEU A 69 16.26 -1.92 0.64
N LYS A 70 16.52 -3.00 -0.10
CA LYS A 70 15.59 -4.08 -0.32
C LYS A 70 16.14 -5.35 0.30
N ILE A 71 15.31 -6.15 0.96
CA ILE A 71 15.67 -7.45 1.51
C ILE A 71 14.76 -8.53 0.93
N THR A 72 15.38 -9.59 0.42
CA THR A 72 14.71 -10.79 -0.07
C THR A 72 15.24 -12.02 0.66
N SER A 73 14.73 -13.21 0.31
CA SER A 73 15.28 -14.48 0.82
C SER A 73 16.78 -14.70 0.47
N ASP A 74 17.29 -14.04 -0.57
CA ASP A 74 18.70 -14.11 -0.98
C ASP A 74 19.61 -13.09 -0.27
N GLY A 75 19.01 -12.15 0.48
CA GLY A 75 19.72 -11.10 1.22
C GLY A 75 19.37 -9.69 0.75
N SER A 76 20.23 -8.73 1.10
CA SER A 76 20.00 -7.31 0.91
C SER A 76 20.59 -6.76 -0.38
N ASP A 77 19.85 -5.88 -1.04
CA ASP A 77 20.25 -5.14 -2.24
C ASP A 77 20.13 -3.61 -2.01
N TYR A 78 21.19 -2.88 -2.34
CA TYR A 78 21.31 -1.44 -2.10
C TYR A 78 21.25 -0.65 -3.40
N ARG A 79 20.48 0.43 -3.37
CA ARG A 79 20.15 1.22 -4.56
C ARG A 79 21.27 2.10 -5.12
N ASN A 80 22.45 2.13 -4.52
CA ASN A 80 23.57 2.98 -4.99
C ASN A 80 24.21 2.38 -6.25
N GLY A 81 23.45 2.43 -7.34
CA GLY A 81 23.71 1.84 -8.65
C GLY A 81 22.50 1.87 -9.61
N SER A 82 21.33 2.37 -9.20
CA SER A 82 20.14 2.49 -10.07
C SER A 82 20.41 3.28 -11.34
N SER A 83 19.82 2.83 -12.45
CA SER A 83 19.77 3.62 -13.68
C SER A 83 18.99 4.92 -13.41
N ILE A 84 19.35 6.00 -14.11
CA ILE A 84 18.60 7.28 -14.10
C ILE A 84 17.10 7.03 -14.36
N ILE A 85 16.79 5.98 -15.13
CA ILE A 85 15.43 5.54 -15.43
C ILE A 85 14.68 5.10 -14.18
N ASP A 86 15.31 4.31 -13.30
CA ASP A 86 14.67 3.83 -12.07
C ASP A 86 14.42 4.99 -11.10
N SER A 87 15.31 6.00 -11.09
CA SER A 87 15.10 7.22 -10.30
C SER A 87 13.91 8.05 -10.77
N VAL A 88 13.52 7.96 -12.05
CA VAL A 88 12.38 8.68 -12.62
C VAL A 88 11.07 7.88 -12.48
N ILE A 89 11.12 6.57 -12.67
CA ILE A 89 9.94 5.69 -12.58
C ILE A 89 9.55 5.43 -11.11
N GLY A 90 10.52 5.48 -10.20
CA GLY A 90 10.32 5.09 -8.80
C GLY A 90 10.26 3.57 -8.65
N HIS A 91 9.72 3.12 -7.52
CA HIS A 91 9.47 1.70 -7.23
C HIS A 91 7.97 1.50 -7.14
N PRO A 92 7.30 1.20 -8.26
CA PRO A 92 5.87 1.00 -8.21
C PRO A 92 5.56 -0.34 -7.55
N ALA A 93 4.35 -0.49 -7.03
CA ALA A 93 3.91 -1.74 -6.42
C ALA A 93 4.06 -2.93 -7.40
N PRO A 94 4.20 -4.17 -6.92
CA PRO A 94 4.47 -5.35 -7.76
C PRO A 94 3.48 -5.53 -8.90
N LEU A 95 2.18 -5.36 -8.62
CA LEU A 95 1.14 -5.41 -9.64
C LEU A 95 1.41 -4.38 -10.74
N ILE A 96 1.78 -3.16 -10.36
CA ILE A 96 2.05 -2.09 -11.31
C ILE A 96 3.32 -2.38 -12.13
N GLN A 97 4.36 -2.96 -11.53
CA GLN A 97 5.54 -3.44 -12.26
C GLN A 97 5.15 -4.49 -13.29
N GLU A 98 4.37 -5.50 -12.89
CA GLU A 98 3.88 -6.54 -13.80
C GLU A 98 3.07 -5.93 -14.96
N LEU A 99 2.16 -5.00 -14.65
CA LEU A 99 1.37 -4.30 -15.66
C LEU A 99 2.24 -3.48 -16.61
N GLN A 100 3.29 -2.82 -16.09
CA GLN A 100 4.24 -2.06 -16.91
C GLN A 100 5.06 -2.97 -17.81
N GLU A 101 5.46 -4.15 -17.34
CA GLU A 101 6.25 -5.11 -18.12
C GLU A 101 5.42 -5.75 -19.22
N ASN A 102 4.24 -6.27 -18.86
CA ASN A 102 3.39 -7.08 -19.73
C ASN A 102 2.43 -6.25 -20.60
N TYR A 103 2.02 -5.06 -20.13
CA TYR A 103 1.02 -4.21 -20.79
C TYR A 103 1.51 -2.76 -21.00
N ARG A 104 2.78 -2.59 -21.43
CA ARG A 104 3.45 -1.29 -21.69
C ARG A 104 2.59 -0.24 -22.39
N LYS A 105 1.88 -0.64 -23.46
CA LYS A 105 1.04 0.28 -24.25
C LYS A 105 -0.13 0.82 -23.43
N PHE A 106 -0.73 -0.03 -22.60
CA PHE A 106 -1.83 0.33 -21.71
C PHE A 106 -1.33 1.23 -20.57
N MET A 107 -0.19 0.90 -19.94
CA MET A 107 0.33 1.64 -18.79
C MET A 107 0.86 3.04 -19.10
N ARG A 108 1.08 3.37 -20.38
CA ARG A 108 1.65 4.68 -20.76
C ARG A 108 0.71 5.82 -20.38
N GLY A 109 1.17 6.69 -19.48
CA GLY A 109 0.43 7.87 -19.02
C GLY A 109 -0.55 7.61 -17.88
N LYS A 110 -0.50 6.42 -17.27
CA LYS A 110 -1.28 6.02 -16.10
C LYS A 110 -0.49 6.23 -14.80
N GLY A 111 -1.22 6.51 -13.72
CA GLY A 111 -0.66 6.60 -12.37
C GLY A 111 -0.12 5.27 -11.83
N GLN A 112 0.53 5.32 -10.68
CA GLN A 112 1.17 4.17 -10.02
C GLN A 112 0.36 3.64 -8.81
N SER A 113 -0.84 4.19 -8.56
CA SER A 113 -1.71 3.73 -7.46
C SER A 113 -2.39 2.42 -7.86
N VAL A 114 -2.25 1.40 -7.02
CA VAL A 114 -2.88 0.07 -7.19
C VAL A 114 -4.40 0.18 -7.20
N ASP A 115 -4.96 1.02 -6.33
CA ASP A 115 -6.40 1.24 -6.16
C ASP A 115 -7.08 1.81 -7.40
N SER A 116 -6.28 2.32 -8.36
CA SER A 116 -6.77 2.79 -9.66
C SER A 116 -6.97 1.67 -10.68
N PHE A 117 -6.65 0.41 -10.34
CA PHE A 117 -6.68 -0.72 -11.26
C PHE A 117 -7.57 -1.86 -10.77
N PHE A 118 -8.18 -2.53 -11.73
CA PHE A 118 -8.81 -3.83 -11.57
C PHE A 118 -8.24 -4.79 -12.60
N VAL A 119 -7.94 -6.02 -12.18
CA VAL A 119 -7.31 -7.02 -13.04
C VAL A 119 -8.05 -8.35 -12.87
N ASN A 120 -8.40 -9.00 -13.97
CA ASN A 120 -8.84 -10.39 -13.93
C ASN A 120 -8.22 -11.18 -15.10
N LYS A 121 -8.69 -12.41 -15.33
CA LYS A 121 -8.16 -13.26 -16.40
C LYS A 121 -8.36 -12.71 -17.81
N LYS A 122 -9.38 -11.88 -18.04
CA LYS A 122 -9.80 -11.40 -19.37
C LYS A 122 -9.51 -9.92 -19.61
N LEU A 123 -9.53 -9.09 -18.58
CA LEU A 123 -9.43 -7.64 -18.73
C LEU A 123 -8.56 -7.00 -17.65
N ILE A 124 -8.02 -5.83 -17.97
CA ILE A 124 -7.49 -4.87 -17.01
C ILE A 124 -8.31 -3.60 -17.18
N ALA A 125 -8.85 -3.05 -16.09
CA ALA A 125 -9.50 -1.75 -16.08
C ALA A 125 -8.69 -0.77 -15.24
N TYR A 126 -8.79 0.50 -15.59
CA TYR A 126 -8.11 1.60 -14.93
C TYR A 126 -9.06 2.79 -14.83
N ALA A 127 -9.07 3.45 -13.68
CA ALA A 127 -9.76 4.71 -13.48
C ALA A 127 -8.92 5.67 -12.64
N GLU A 128 -8.86 6.93 -13.07
CA GLU A 128 -8.26 8.02 -12.31
C GLU A 128 -9.14 9.27 -12.44
N VAL A 129 -9.06 10.16 -11.45
CA VAL A 129 -9.69 11.48 -11.51
C VAL A 129 -8.65 12.53 -11.84
N LYS A 130 -8.81 13.17 -13.00
CA LYS A 130 -7.95 14.27 -13.47
C LYS A 130 -8.65 15.61 -13.24
N TYR A 131 -7.88 16.62 -12.87
CA TYR A 131 -8.36 17.99 -12.75
C TYR A 131 -7.26 18.98 -13.09
N LYS A 132 -7.65 20.18 -13.53
CA LYS A 132 -6.69 21.26 -13.81
C LYS A 132 -6.22 21.91 -12.50
N THR A 133 -4.92 21.86 -12.26
CA THR A 133 -4.26 22.61 -11.20
C THR A 133 -4.12 24.09 -11.61
N GLY A 134 -4.39 25.02 -10.68
CA GLY A 134 -4.18 26.48 -10.89
C GLY A 134 -5.44 27.35 -11.02
N SER A 135 -6.65 26.77 -11.00
CA SER A 135 -7.89 27.56 -10.92
C SER A 135 -8.31 27.79 -9.47
N ILE A 136 -8.51 29.05 -9.08
CA ILE A 136 -8.98 29.48 -7.74
C ILE A 136 -10.46 29.08 -7.51
N THR A 137 -11.21 28.76 -8.57
CA THR A 137 -12.63 28.36 -8.50
C THR A 137 -12.91 27.13 -9.36
N ASN A 138 -13.78 26.25 -8.86
CA ASN A 138 -14.31 25.01 -9.46
C ASN A 138 -13.31 24.15 -10.26
N ARG A 139 -12.89 23.03 -9.67
CA ARG A 139 -12.08 22.03 -10.35
C ARG A 139 -12.95 21.28 -11.37
N ASP A 140 -12.55 21.34 -12.63
CA ASP A 140 -13.13 20.56 -13.74
C ASP A 140 -12.64 19.12 -13.64
N PHE A 141 -13.24 18.36 -12.71
CA PHE A 141 -12.91 16.96 -12.50
C PHE A 141 -13.43 16.10 -13.66
N LYS A 142 -12.56 15.23 -14.18
CA LYS A 142 -12.89 14.26 -15.21
C LYS A 142 -12.37 12.89 -14.82
N PHE A 143 -13.17 11.86 -15.05
CA PHE A 143 -12.70 10.48 -15.03
C PHE A 143 -11.88 10.21 -16.29
N ASP A 144 -10.69 9.67 -16.12
CA ASP A 144 -9.92 9.02 -17.18
C ASP A 144 -10.00 7.52 -17.00
N LEU A 145 -10.80 6.88 -17.85
CA LEU A 145 -11.05 5.46 -17.81
C LEU A 145 -10.29 4.79 -18.95
N SER A 146 -9.75 3.60 -18.70
CA SER A 146 -9.29 2.74 -19.78
C SER A 146 -9.42 1.28 -19.42
N MET A 147 -9.68 0.44 -20.42
CA MET A 147 -9.56 -1.00 -20.26
C MET A 147 -8.76 -1.60 -21.41
N VAL A 148 -8.13 -2.73 -21.13
CA VAL A 148 -7.51 -3.59 -22.13
C VAL A 148 -8.06 -5.00 -22.00
N ASP A 149 -8.51 -5.55 -23.13
CA ASP A 149 -8.82 -6.96 -23.26
C ASP A 149 -7.51 -7.74 -23.41
N LYS A 150 -7.26 -8.70 -22.52
CA LYS A 150 -5.99 -9.42 -22.44
C LYS A 150 -5.78 -10.40 -23.59
N ASP A 151 -6.87 -10.89 -24.21
CA ASP A 151 -6.81 -11.86 -25.30
C ASP A 151 -6.49 -11.19 -26.64
N THR A 152 -7.08 -10.02 -26.88
CA THR A 152 -6.96 -9.27 -28.14
C THR A 152 -5.95 -8.12 -28.08
N GLY A 153 -5.59 -7.66 -26.87
CA GLY A 153 -4.80 -6.45 -26.66
C GLY A 153 -5.50 -5.15 -27.04
N HIS A 154 -6.82 -5.20 -27.33
CA HIS A 154 -7.60 -4.02 -27.68
C HIS A 154 -7.76 -3.11 -26.46
N ILE A 155 -7.45 -1.82 -26.63
CA ILE A 155 -7.54 -0.80 -25.58
C ILE A 155 -8.70 0.15 -25.91
N SER A 156 -9.64 0.29 -24.97
CA SER A 156 -10.68 1.32 -24.98
C SER A 156 -10.37 2.36 -23.91
N SER A 157 -10.50 3.65 -24.24
CA SER A 157 -10.24 4.76 -23.31
C SER A 157 -11.33 5.81 -23.43
N PHE A 158 -11.74 6.35 -22.28
CA PHE A 158 -12.83 7.33 -22.18
C PHE A 158 -12.42 8.45 -21.23
N THR A 159 -12.80 9.68 -21.56
CA THR A 159 -12.68 10.82 -20.64
C THR A 159 -14.07 11.38 -20.42
N ILE A 160 -14.54 11.33 -19.17
CA ILE A 160 -15.93 11.62 -18.83
C ILE A 160 -15.97 12.68 -17.74
N GLU A 161 -16.86 13.66 -17.87
CA GLU A 161 -17.01 14.71 -16.86
C GLU A 161 -17.67 14.15 -15.60
N VAL A 162 -17.14 14.54 -14.43
CA VAL A 162 -17.73 14.16 -13.15
C VAL A 162 -19.06 14.92 -12.95
N PRO A 163 -20.19 14.24 -12.76
CA PRO A 163 -21.46 14.88 -12.44
C PRO A 163 -21.36 15.75 -11.18
N ASP A 164 -22.00 16.91 -11.17
CA ASP A 164 -22.06 17.84 -10.03
C ASP A 164 -20.68 18.28 -9.46
N SER A 165 -19.64 18.24 -10.30
CA SER A 165 -18.25 18.56 -9.95
C SER A 165 -18.04 19.96 -9.34
N SER A 166 -18.96 20.89 -9.59
CA SER A 166 -18.92 22.25 -9.04
C SER A 166 -18.91 22.30 -7.49
N SER A 167 -19.52 21.31 -6.85
CA SER A 167 -19.57 21.20 -5.38
C SER A 167 -18.35 20.50 -4.79
N ILE A 168 -17.56 19.83 -5.62
CA ILE A 168 -16.43 19.00 -5.22
C ILE A 168 -15.19 19.89 -5.06
N LYS A 169 -14.50 19.72 -3.93
CA LYS A 169 -13.22 20.37 -3.63
C LYS A 169 -12.06 19.46 -3.92
N HIS A 170 -12.12 18.21 -3.48
CA HIS A 170 -11.13 17.18 -3.72
C HIS A 170 -11.83 15.87 -4.04
N MET A 171 -11.23 15.09 -4.92
CA MET A 171 -11.75 13.79 -5.33
C MET A 171 -10.59 12.88 -5.68
N PHE A 172 -10.63 11.65 -5.20
CA PHE A 172 -9.69 10.60 -5.54
C PHE A 172 -10.38 9.24 -5.59
N VAL A 173 -9.81 8.33 -6.37
CA VAL A 173 -10.27 6.94 -6.49
C VAL A 173 -9.76 6.16 -5.29
N GLU A 174 -10.65 5.40 -4.65
CA GLU A 174 -10.32 4.49 -3.55
C GLU A 174 -10.31 3.03 -3.98
N ASP A 175 -11.05 2.67 -5.03
CA ASP A 175 -11.07 1.32 -5.59
C ASP A 175 -11.70 1.32 -6.99
N VAL A 176 -11.39 0.30 -7.78
CA VAL A 176 -11.98 0.01 -9.10
C VAL A 176 -12.41 -1.45 -9.11
N GLN A 177 -13.67 -1.70 -9.48
CA GLN A 177 -14.23 -3.05 -9.56
C GLN A 177 -14.96 -3.24 -10.88
N VAL A 178 -14.96 -4.46 -11.42
CA VAL A 178 -15.78 -4.82 -12.59
C VAL A 178 -16.71 -5.96 -12.21
N VAL A 179 -18.01 -5.69 -12.21
CA VAL A 179 -19.08 -6.63 -11.85
C VAL A 179 -20.14 -6.58 -12.94
N ASP A 180 -20.60 -7.74 -13.41
CA ASP A 180 -21.63 -7.86 -14.46
C ASP A 180 -21.40 -6.97 -15.71
N ASN A 181 -20.13 -6.83 -16.12
CA ASN A 181 -19.70 -6.04 -17.28
C ASN A 181 -19.90 -4.51 -17.12
N GLU A 182 -20.15 -4.03 -15.91
CA GLU A 182 -20.08 -2.63 -15.52
C GLU A 182 -18.76 -2.35 -14.78
N LEU A 183 -18.18 -1.18 -15.05
CA LEU A 183 -17.03 -0.66 -14.31
C LEU A 183 -17.55 0.20 -13.16
N HIS A 184 -17.23 -0.16 -11.92
CA HIS A 184 -17.54 0.61 -10.73
C HIS A 184 -16.27 1.32 -10.25
N VAL A 185 -16.35 2.65 -10.11
CA VAL A 185 -15.27 3.47 -9.57
C VAL A 185 -15.73 4.02 -8.23
N ILE A 186 -15.06 3.59 -7.17
CA ILE A 186 -15.32 4.01 -5.80
C ILE A 186 -14.46 5.22 -5.52
N THR A 187 -15.05 6.31 -5.02
CA THR A 187 -14.33 7.56 -4.81
C THR A 187 -14.59 8.17 -3.44
N HIS A 188 -13.58 8.90 -2.97
CA HIS A 188 -13.67 9.80 -1.84
C HIS A 188 -13.80 11.22 -2.35
N ASN A 189 -14.86 11.91 -1.94
CA ASN A 189 -15.18 13.25 -2.39
C ASN A 189 -15.27 14.20 -1.19
N ASN A 190 -14.43 15.23 -1.15
CA ASN A 190 -14.60 16.34 -0.21
C ASN A 190 -15.49 17.36 -0.90
N THR A 191 -16.74 17.47 -0.48
CA THR A 191 -17.72 18.36 -1.12
C THR A 191 -18.10 19.51 -0.21
N ARG A 192 -18.57 20.62 -0.80
CA ARG A 192 -19.07 21.78 -0.08
C ARG A 192 -20.51 22.07 -0.50
N LYS A 193 -21.46 21.85 0.40
CA LYS A 193 -22.90 22.05 0.20
C LYS A 193 -23.42 23.03 1.25
N ASN A 194 -24.09 24.11 0.83
CA ASN A 194 -24.68 25.12 1.74
C ASN A 194 -23.71 25.65 2.81
N LYS A 195 -22.47 25.95 2.43
CA LYS A 195 -21.36 26.39 3.30
C LYS A 195 -20.84 25.35 4.31
N LYS A 196 -21.39 24.14 4.34
CA LYS A 196 -20.85 23.00 5.10
C LYS A 196 -20.00 22.14 4.19
N TYR A 197 -18.97 21.53 4.76
CA TYR A 197 -18.14 20.54 4.07
C TYR A 197 -18.60 19.13 4.44
N PHE A 198 -18.39 18.19 3.53
CA PHE A 198 -18.74 16.80 3.70
C PHE A 198 -17.63 15.92 3.11
N ASN A 199 -17.33 14.82 3.77
CA ASN A 199 -16.58 13.71 3.22
C ASN A 199 -17.60 12.67 2.73
N GLU A 200 -17.70 12.50 1.42
CA GLU A 200 -18.67 11.64 0.77
C GLU A 200 -17.97 10.45 0.10
N LYS A 201 -18.57 9.27 0.21
CA LYS A 201 -18.15 8.08 -0.53
C LYS A 201 -19.14 7.86 -1.67
N HIS A 202 -18.63 7.85 -2.89
CA HIS A 202 -19.44 7.69 -4.08
C HIS A 202 -19.07 6.40 -4.82
N ILE A 203 -20.06 5.84 -5.53
CA ILE A 203 -19.88 4.75 -6.49
C ILE A 203 -20.43 5.22 -7.82
N TYR A 204 -19.55 5.33 -8.80
CA TYR A 204 -19.90 5.63 -10.19
C TYR A 204 -19.86 4.33 -11.00
N SER A 205 -20.97 3.98 -11.63
CA SER A 205 -21.05 2.82 -12.54
C SER A 205 -20.97 3.29 -13.98
N PHE A 206 -20.12 2.66 -14.77
CA PHE A 206 -19.91 2.97 -16.18
C PHE A 206 -20.15 1.74 -17.04
N ASP A 207 -20.79 1.96 -18.19
CA ASP A 207 -20.85 0.96 -19.24
C ASP A 207 -19.45 0.76 -19.84
N THR A 208 -18.96 -0.48 -19.81
CA THR A 208 -17.60 -0.81 -20.27
C THR A 208 -17.40 -0.62 -21.77
N SER A 209 -18.47 -0.70 -22.59
CA SER A 209 -18.35 -0.57 -24.04
C SER A 209 -18.33 0.88 -24.53
N THR A 210 -19.04 1.76 -23.82
CA THR A 210 -19.28 3.16 -24.24
C THR A 210 -18.63 4.18 -23.32
N GLY A 211 -18.27 3.81 -22.09
CA GLY A 211 -17.84 4.73 -21.05
C GLY A 211 -18.97 5.61 -20.49
N ASN A 212 -20.23 5.37 -20.85
CA ASN A 212 -21.32 6.18 -20.32
C ASN A 212 -21.55 5.92 -18.82
N ILE A 213 -21.88 6.96 -18.06
CA ILE A 213 -22.27 6.82 -16.66
C ILE A 213 -23.68 6.23 -16.58
N ASN A 214 -23.80 5.05 -15.99
CA ASN A 214 -25.07 4.39 -15.71
C ASN A 214 -25.66 4.85 -14.37
N SER A 215 -24.82 5.10 -13.37
CA SER A 215 -25.25 5.63 -12.07
C SER A 215 -24.14 6.36 -11.30
N ASN A 216 -24.54 7.25 -10.40
CA ASN A 216 -23.71 7.91 -9.39
C ASN A 216 -24.45 7.83 -8.05
N GLU A 217 -23.95 7.02 -7.12
CA GLU A 217 -24.59 6.78 -5.82
C GLU A 217 -23.72 7.28 -4.68
N THR A 218 -24.31 8.07 -3.78
CA THR A 218 -23.65 8.46 -2.52
C THR A 218 -23.91 7.39 -1.46
N VAL A 219 -22.90 6.58 -1.15
CA VAL A 219 -22.98 5.51 -0.14
C VAL A 219 -22.94 6.10 1.27
N LEU A 220 -22.06 7.08 1.47
CA LEU A 220 -21.86 7.79 2.73
C LEU A 220 -21.71 9.28 2.48
N SER A 221 -22.26 10.08 3.40
CA SER A 221 -22.06 11.52 3.45
C SER A 221 -21.87 11.91 4.90
N ILE A 222 -20.63 12.20 5.26
CA ILE A 222 -20.23 12.53 6.63
C ILE A 222 -19.94 14.03 6.67
N PRO A 223 -20.66 14.83 7.48
CA PRO A 223 -20.34 16.24 7.62
C PRO A 223 -18.92 16.40 8.18
N GLU A 224 -18.18 17.38 7.67
CA GLU A 224 -16.92 17.82 8.28
C GLU A 224 -17.22 18.30 9.72
N GLN A 225 -16.35 17.90 10.65
CA GLN A 225 -16.49 17.94 12.10
C GLN A 225 -17.34 19.11 12.61
N GLN A 226 -18.32 18.78 13.46
CA GLN A 226 -19.01 19.75 14.31
C GLN A 226 -18.79 19.30 15.76
N ASP A 227 -18.23 20.18 16.58
CA ASP A 227 -17.97 19.97 18.01
C ASP A 227 -16.97 18.82 18.29
N ASN A 228 -17.22 18.06 19.36
CA ASN A 228 -16.34 17.01 19.88
C ASN A 228 -16.54 15.64 19.20
N ASP A 229 -17.39 15.54 18.17
CA ASP A 229 -17.68 14.28 17.48
C ASP A 229 -16.90 14.17 16.16
N TYR A 230 -16.04 13.15 16.08
CA TYR A 230 -15.18 12.85 14.94
C TYR A 230 -15.73 11.62 14.22
N THR A 231 -16.30 11.81 13.04
CA THR A 231 -16.77 10.70 12.21
C THR A 231 -15.93 10.57 10.96
N PHE A 232 -15.50 9.36 10.64
CA PHE A 232 -14.81 9.05 9.39
C PHE A 232 -15.21 7.65 8.91
N ALA A 233 -14.98 7.36 7.63
CA ALA A 233 -15.22 6.04 7.08
C ALA A 233 -14.14 5.65 6.07
N ASN A 234 -13.65 4.43 6.21
CA ASN A 234 -12.63 3.85 5.35
C ASN A 234 -13.21 2.63 4.63
N LEU A 235 -12.87 2.47 3.35
CA LEU A 235 -13.11 1.24 2.62
C LEU A 235 -12.13 0.18 3.15
N ILE A 236 -12.61 -1.01 3.49
CA ILE A 236 -11.72 -2.13 3.76
C ILE A 236 -11.10 -2.53 2.43
N GLN A 237 -9.76 -2.54 2.38
CA GLN A 237 -9.01 -2.78 1.15
C GLN A 237 -9.48 -4.07 0.45
N THR A 238 -9.74 -3.94 -0.84
CA THR A 238 -10.07 -5.04 -1.74
C THR A 238 -8.80 -5.48 -2.49
N ASN A 239 -8.82 -6.70 -3.02
CA ASN A 239 -7.74 -7.15 -3.89
C ASN A 239 -8.07 -6.73 -5.34
N PRO A 240 -7.20 -5.96 -6.03
CA PRO A 240 -7.42 -5.56 -7.42
C PRO A 240 -7.54 -6.74 -8.39
N ASP A 241 -6.99 -7.91 -8.04
CA ASP A 241 -6.99 -9.12 -8.88
C ASP A 241 -8.26 -9.98 -8.69
N GLN A 242 -9.17 -9.57 -7.80
CA GLN A 242 -10.39 -10.29 -7.47
C GLN A 242 -11.60 -9.35 -7.51
N ALA A 243 -12.62 -9.72 -8.27
CA ALA A 243 -13.88 -8.97 -8.27
C ALA A 243 -14.56 -9.10 -6.91
N ASN A 244 -14.88 -7.96 -6.29
CA ASN A 244 -15.63 -7.90 -5.06
C ASN A 244 -17.04 -7.34 -5.34
N GLU A 245 -18.05 -8.21 -5.33
CA GLU A 245 -19.44 -7.78 -5.51
C GLU A 245 -19.97 -6.99 -4.30
N LYS A 246 -19.37 -7.18 -3.13
CA LYS A 246 -19.74 -6.51 -1.88
C LYS A 246 -18.58 -5.67 -1.37
N LEU A 247 -18.81 -4.38 -1.25
CA LEU A 247 -17.88 -3.44 -0.61
C LEU A 247 -18.22 -3.34 0.86
N VAL A 248 -17.18 -3.16 1.68
CA VAL A 248 -17.34 -2.96 3.13
C VAL A 248 -16.64 -1.69 3.54
N PHE A 249 -17.40 -0.78 4.15
CA PHE A 249 -16.86 0.41 4.78
C PHE A 249 -16.92 0.25 6.31
N ILE A 250 -15.85 0.62 7.00
CA ILE A 250 -15.84 0.81 8.45
C ILE A 250 -16.07 2.28 8.70
N LYS A 251 -17.23 2.61 9.28
CA LYS A 251 -17.53 3.95 9.77
C LYS A 251 -17.21 4.00 11.26
N THR A 252 -16.31 4.89 11.64
CA THR A 252 -15.91 5.15 13.02
C THR A 252 -16.47 6.50 13.46
N GLN A 253 -17.05 6.54 14.65
CA GLN A 253 -17.45 7.76 15.33
C GLN A 253 -16.77 7.79 16.70
N ASP A 254 -15.85 8.74 16.85
CA ASP A 254 -15.14 9.01 18.10
C ASP A 254 -15.74 10.25 18.77
N ASN A 255 -16.08 10.12 20.04
CA ASN A 255 -16.45 11.26 20.87
C ASN A 255 -15.22 11.67 21.69
N MET A 256 -14.81 12.93 21.54
CA MET A 256 -13.63 13.48 22.19
C MET A 256 -14.00 14.29 23.43
N ILE A 257 -13.23 14.15 24.50
CA ILE A 257 -13.21 15.10 25.61
C ILE A 257 -12.02 16.01 25.40
N GLN A 258 -12.29 17.31 25.40
CA GLN A 258 -11.27 18.35 25.35
C GLN A 258 -10.76 18.62 26.77
N GLU A 259 -9.52 18.23 27.04
CA GLU A 259 -8.81 18.55 28.29
C GLU A 259 -7.72 19.60 28.04
N GLU A 260 -7.22 20.27 29.09
CA GLU A 260 -6.32 21.43 28.96
C GLU A 260 -5.01 21.12 28.20
N GLU A 261 -4.55 19.87 28.22
CA GLU A 261 -3.25 19.46 27.64
C GLU A 261 -3.38 18.51 26.44
N THR A 262 -4.42 17.68 26.36
CA THR A 262 -4.63 16.73 25.25
C THR A 262 -6.11 16.41 25.07
N ASP A 263 -6.59 16.32 23.84
CA ASP A 263 -7.91 15.73 23.57
C ASP A 263 -7.84 14.21 23.78
N ARG A 264 -8.86 13.64 24.43
CA ARG A 264 -8.95 12.20 24.69
C ARG A 264 -10.22 11.62 24.07
N VAL A 265 -10.11 10.46 23.42
CA VAL A 265 -11.30 9.70 22.97
C VAL A 265 -12.02 9.13 24.20
N GLU A 266 -13.26 9.55 24.42
CA GLU A 266 -14.13 9.00 25.47
C GLU A 266 -14.79 7.70 25.01
N LYS A 267 -15.26 7.69 23.77
CA LYS A 267 -16.04 6.59 23.21
C LYS A 267 -15.82 6.47 21.71
N THR A 268 -15.57 5.24 21.27
CA THR A 268 -15.54 4.87 19.86
C THR A 268 -16.73 3.98 19.54
N ILE A 269 -17.46 4.33 18.48
CA ILE A 269 -18.53 3.50 17.91
C ILE A 269 -18.10 3.13 16.50
N LYS A 270 -18.16 1.85 16.14
CA LYS A 270 -17.84 1.38 14.79
C LYS A 270 -19.00 0.61 14.17
N GLN A 271 -19.31 0.99 12.94
CA GLN A 271 -20.35 0.38 12.13
C GLN A 271 -19.74 -0.19 10.85
N LEU A 272 -20.16 -1.40 10.48
CA LEU A 272 -19.89 -1.98 9.17
C LEU A 272 -21.01 -1.57 8.21
N ILE A 273 -20.63 -1.08 7.05
CA ILE A 273 -21.55 -0.66 6.01
C ILE A 273 -21.25 -1.48 4.77
N TYR A 274 -22.15 -2.40 4.46
CA TYR A 274 -22.09 -3.24 3.28
C TYR A 274 -22.82 -2.57 2.14
N TYR A 275 -22.22 -2.64 0.95
CA TYR A 275 -22.84 -2.20 -0.27
C TYR A 275 -22.64 -3.25 -1.37
N ASN A 276 -23.73 -3.78 -1.92
CA ASN A 276 -23.68 -4.73 -3.01
C ASN A 276 -23.68 -3.99 -4.35
N LEU A 277 -22.61 -4.14 -5.14
CA LEU A 277 -22.44 -3.47 -6.44
C LEU A 277 -23.51 -3.90 -7.47
N LYS A 278 -24.03 -5.12 -7.36
CA LYS A 278 -25.02 -5.69 -8.28
C LYS A 278 -26.46 -5.29 -7.90
N THR A 279 -26.83 -5.48 -6.64
CA THR A 279 -28.21 -5.21 -6.18
C THR A 279 -28.42 -3.77 -5.73
N LYS A 280 -27.32 -3.02 -5.48
CA LYS A 280 -27.31 -1.67 -4.90
C LYS A 280 -27.87 -1.60 -3.49
N GLU A 281 -28.05 -2.77 -2.86
CA GLU A 281 -28.53 -2.87 -1.49
C GLU A 281 -27.43 -2.45 -0.53
N LYS A 282 -27.84 -1.65 0.45
CA LYS A 282 -27.00 -1.18 1.55
C LYS A 282 -27.48 -1.76 2.86
N GLU A 283 -26.57 -2.37 3.60
CA GLU A 283 -26.83 -2.90 4.93
C GLU A 283 -25.86 -2.26 5.92
N VAL A 284 -26.35 -1.94 7.12
CA VAL A 284 -25.55 -1.36 8.21
C VAL A 284 -25.63 -2.32 9.39
N LEU A 285 -24.47 -2.80 9.83
CA LEU A 285 -24.34 -3.68 10.98
C LEU A 285 -23.50 -2.97 12.06
N GLU A 286 -23.98 -3.01 13.29
CA GLU A 286 -23.16 -2.65 14.44
C GLU A 286 -22.11 -3.74 14.67
N LEU A 287 -20.88 -3.35 14.97
CA LEU A 287 -19.88 -4.32 15.41
C LEU A 287 -20.28 -4.87 16.79
N PRO A 288 -20.13 -6.19 17.02
CA PRO A 288 -20.24 -6.75 18.36
C PRO A 288 -19.32 -6.02 19.36
N GLY A 289 -19.81 -5.82 20.59
CA GLY A 289 -19.08 -5.08 21.62
C GLY A 289 -17.70 -5.69 21.92
N GLY A 290 -16.70 -4.82 22.06
CA GLY A 290 -15.29 -5.17 22.26
C GLY A 290 -14.47 -5.17 20.97
N LEU A 291 -15.11 -5.14 19.80
CA LEU A 291 -14.44 -5.04 18.50
C LEU A 291 -14.18 -3.59 18.06
N GLU A 292 -14.73 -2.61 18.76
CA GLU A 292 -14.57 -1.18 18.44
C GLU A 292 -13.14 -0.69 18.72
N GLU A 293 -12.40 -1.34 19.61
CA GLU A 293 -11.01 -1.01 19.97
C GLU A 293 -10.00 -1.35 18.87
N TYR A 294 -10.40 -2.11 17.85
CA TYR A 294 -9.50 -2.62 16.82
C TYR A 294 -9.11 -1.54 15.80
N GLN A 295 -7.81 -1.31 15.62
CA GLN A 295 -7.29 -0.17 14.86
C GLN A 295 -7.23 -0.43 13.35
N ASN A 296 -6.86 -1.66 12.98
CA ASN A 296 -6.65 -2.05 11.60
C ASN A 296 -7.65 -3.13 11.16
N SER A 297 -7.94 -3.16 9.87
CA SER A 297 -8.82 -4.17 9.28
C SER A 297 -8.34 -4.57 7.90
N PHE A 298 -8.39 -5.86 7.60
CA PHE A 298 -8.14 -6.40 6.27
C PHE A 298 -9.16 -7.50 5.97
N SER A 299 -9.28 -7.91 4.70
CA SER A 299 -10.30 -8.88 4.27
C SER A 299 -9.72 -9.88 3.28
N ASP A 300 -10.20 -11.12 3.35
CA ASP A 300 -10.00 -12.14 2.32
C ASP A 300 -11.21 -12.30 1.39
N GLY A 301 -12.17 -11.37 1.48
CA GLY A 301 -13.43 -11.35 0.75
C GLY A 301 -14.61 -11.97 1.51
N SER A 302 -14.36 -12.98 2.35
CA SER A 302 -15.40 -13.66 3.16
C SER A 302 -15.37 -13.26 4.64
N THR A 303 -14.19 -12.92 5.13
CA THR A 303 -13.91 -12.65 6.54
C THR A 303 -13.14 -11.33 6.65
N ILE A 304 -13.62 -10.46 7.54
CA ILE A 304 -12.90 -9.26 7.96
C ILE A 304 -12.06 -9.65 9.17
N TYR A 305 -10.78 -9.36 9.12
CA TYR A 305 -9.87 -9.55 10.23
C TYR A 305 -9.60 -8.20 10.87
N LEU A 306 -10.10 -8.03 12.09
CA LEU A 306 -9.86 -6.85 12.91
C LEU A 306 -8.59 -7.09 13.70
N SER A 307 -7.65 -6.14 13.71
CA SER A 307 -6.42 -6.27 14.49
C SER A 307 -6.09 -5.07 15.39
N LYS A 308 -5.51 -5.35 16.56
CA LYS A 308 -5.00 -4.37 17.52
C LYS A 308 -3.67 -4.81 18.09
N VAL A 309 -2.82 -3.86 18.46
CA VAL A 309 -1.60 -4.15 19.21
C VAL A 309 -1.90 -4.02 20.70
N SER A 310 -1.59 -5.05 21.48
CA SER A 310 -1.78 -5.08 22.93
C SER A 310 -0.61 -5.82 23.58
N GLU A 311 0.08 -5.16 24.52
CA GLU A 311 1.20 -5.73 25.27
C GLU A 311 2.31 -6.35 24.37
N GLY A 312 2.62 -5.69 23.25
CA GLY A 312 3.62 -6.18 22.29
C GLY A 312 3.15 -7.35 21.41
N ASN A 313 1.85 -7.68 21.44
CA ASN A 313 1.26 -8.71 20.58
C ASN A 313 0.29 -8.09 19.58
N LEU A 314 0.28 -8.61 18.35
CA LEU A 314 -0.80 -8.36 17.40
C LEU A 314 -1.93 -9.34 17.70
N VAL A 315 -3.05 -8.82 18.19
CA VAL A 315 -4.27 -9.55 18.45
C VAL A 315 -5.15 -9.44 17.21
N VAL A 316 -5.59 -10.57 16.66
CA VAL A 316 -6.42 -10.62 15.46
C VAL A 316 -7.71 -11.38 15.75
N THR A 317 -8.84 -10.76 15.42
CA THR A 317 -10.16 -11.34 15.57
C THR A 317 -10.88 -11.35 14.21
N PRO A 318 -11.30 -12.53 13.72
CA PRO A 318 -12.04 -12.64 12.48
C PRO A 318 -13.51 -12.37 12.72
N TYR A 319 -14.14 -11.77 11.73
CA TYR A 319 -15.55 -11.51 11.66
C TYR A 319 -16.05 -11.99 10.31
N ASN A 320 -16.87 -13.04 10.32
CA ASN A 320 -17.44 -13.58 9.08
C ASN A 320 -18.54 -12.65 8.57
N ILE A 321 -18.40 -12.20 7.32
CA ILE A 321 -19.30 -11.23 6.72
C ILE A 321 -20.71 -11.81 6.50
N GLU A 322 -20.83 -13.09 6.15
CA GLU A 322 -22.10 -13.69 5.73
C GLU A 322 -23.05 -13.97 6.89
N ASN A 323 -22.52 -14.44 8.03
CA ASN A 323 -23.33 -14.85 9.17
C ASN A 323 -23.13 -13.96 10.41
N GLY A 324 -22.24 -12.97 10.34
CA GLY A 324 -21.95 -12.04 11.43
C GLY A 324 -21.30 -12.67 12.66
N LEU A 325 -20.75 -13.88 12.52
CA LEU A 325 -20.12 -14.58 13.63
C LEU A 325 -18.68 -14.10 13.84
N VAL A 326 -18.38 -13.79 15.10
CA VAL A 326 -17.02 -13.56 15.58
C VAL A 326 -16.33 -14.91 15.75
N GLY A 327 -15.24 -15.12 15.04
CA GLY A 327 -14.44 -16.34 15.21
C GLY A 327 -13.51 -16.25 16.42
N LYS A 328 -12.73 -17.31 16.62
CA LYS A 328 -11.77 -17.38 17.74
C LYS A 328 -10.65 -16.37 17.49
N GLU A 329 -10.31 -15.57 18.50
CA GLU A 329 -9.14 -14.68 18.48
C GLU A 329 -7.82 -15.48 18.49
N TRP A 330 -6.80 -14.96 17.80
CA TRP A 330 -5.41 -15.44 17.90
C TRP A 330 -4.45 -14.26 18.07
N THR A 331 -3.29 -14.58 18.63
CA THR A 331 -2.27 -13.59 18.95
C THR A 331 -0.96 -13.95 18.27
N ILE A 332 -0.24 -12.92 17.85
CA ILE A 332 1.07 -13.02 17.23
C ILE A 332 2.01 -12.20 18.10
N GLN A 333 3.02 -12.86 18.65
CA GLN A 333 4.06 -12.17 19.38
C GLN A 333 4.88 -11.34 18.40
N LEU A 334 4.92 -10.02 18.59
CA LEU A 334 5.79 -9.15 17.83
C LEU A 334 7.12 -9.07 18.56
N SER A 335 8.23 -9.26 17.86
CA SER A 335 9.57 -9.04 18.44
C SER A 335 9.78 -7.53 18.56
N ASN A 336 9.22 -6.88 19.59
CA ASN A 336 9.60 -5.52 20.03
C ASN A 336 8.89 -5.10 21.32
N GLU A 337 9.60 -5.20 22.45
CA GLU A 337 9.15 -4.69 23.76
C GLU A 337 9.10 -3.14 23.85
N ARG A 338 9.39 -2.41 22.77
CA ARG A 338 9.58 -0.94 22.81
C ARG A 338 8.81 -0.07 21.81
N SER A 339 8.13 -0.60 20.79
CA SER A 339 7.51 0.27 19.77
C SER A 339 6.03 0.49 19.99
N ASN A 340 5.69 1.41 20.91
CA ASN A 340 4.35 2.00 21.00
C ASN A 340 4.06 3.00 19.87
N GLU A 341 4.92 3.14 18.86
CA GLU A 341 4.83 4.27 17.93
C GLU A 341 4.19 3.91 16.58
N GLU A 342 4.32 2.68 16.06
CA GLU A 342 3.74 2.31 14.76
C GLU A 342 3.16 0.88 14.73
N PRO A 343 1.95 0.70 14.16
CA PRO A 343 1.36 -0.62 13.98
C PRO A 343 2.19 -1.43 12.96
N PRO A 344 2.25 -2.77 13.06
CA PRO A 344 3.01 -3.58 12.11
C PRO A 344 2.46 -3.44 10.67
N ILE A 345 3.32 -3.65 9.68
CA ILE A 345 2.92 -3.76 8.29
C ILE A 345 2.24 -5.12 8.11
N ILE A 346 0.99 -5.08 7.62
CA ILE A 346 0.16 -6.25 7.40
C ILE A 346 -0.18 -6.34 5.92
N PHE A 347 -0.02 -7.53 5.34
CA PHE A 347 -0.40 -7.82 3.95
C PHE A 347 -1.09 -9.17 3.85
N THR A 348 -2.11 -9.29 3.00
CA THR A 348 -2.78 -10.58 2.75
C THR A 348 -2.68 -10.98 1.30
N LYS A 349 -2.37 -12.26 1.06
CA LYS A 349 -2.33 -12.84 -0.29
C LYS A 349 -2.49 -14.35 -0.22
N ASP A 350 -3.27 -14.91 -1.14
CA ASP A 350 -3.45 -16.36 -1.32
C ASP A 350 -3.84 -17.10 -0.02
N GLY A 351 -4.72 -16.50 0.78
CA GLY A 351 -5.17 -17.08 2.05
C GLY A 351 -4.11 -17.05 3.17
N LYS A 352 -3.06 -16.24 3.01
CA LYS A 352 -2.00 -16.05 3.99
C LYS A 352 -1.94 -14.61 4.47
N LEU A 353 -1.57 -14.44 5.73
CA LEU A 353 -1.30 -13.16 6.37
C LEU A 353 0.20 -13.02 6.60
N TYR A 354 0.78 -11.96 6.06
CA TYR A 354 2.17 -11.57 6.28
C TYR A 354 2.18 -10.39 7.24
N VAL A 355 3.03 -10.46 8.26
CA VAL A 355 3.17 -9.43 9.29
C VAL A 355 4.66 -9.13 9.47
N THR A 356 5.04 -7.86 9.38
CA THR A 356 6.40 -7.41 9.71
C THR A 356 6.39 -6.17 10.60
N THR A 357 7.34 -6.11 11.53
CA THR A 357 7.62 -4.87 12.28
C THR A 357 8.58 -3.97 11.48
N HIS A 358 8.64 -2.69 11.83
CA HIS A 358 9.31 -1.67 11.02
C HIS A 358 10.82 -1.62 11.20
N ILE A 359 11.34 -1.88 12.41
CA ILE A 359 12.68 -1.42 12.77
C ILE A 359 13.63 -2.62 12.94
N THR A 360 14.84 -2.50 12.39
CA THR A 360 16.01 -3.30 12.75
C THR A 360 17.17 -2.38 13.12
N ASN A 361 17.70 -2.51 14.34
CA ASN A 361 18.85 -1.77 14.86
C ASN A 361 19.66 -2.68 15.83
N PHE A 362 20.42 -2.12 16.77
CA PHE A 362 21.18 -2.92 17.75
C PHE A 362 20.33 -3.61 18.80
N GLU A 363 19.26 -2.96 19.23
CA GLU A 363 18.40 -3.42 20.33
C GLU A 363 17.23 -4.26 19.81
N THR A 364 16.87 -4.05 18.54
CA THR A 364 15.62 -4.50 17.95
C THR A 364 15.88 -5.17 16.60
N GLN A 365 15.21 -6.29 16.35
CA GLN A 365 15.21 -6.99 15.06
C GLN A 365 13.79 -7.03 14.54
N ALA A 366 13.59 -6.64 13.28
CA ALA A 366 12.26 -6.68 12.69
C ALA A 366 11.81 -8.15 12.56
N SER A 367 10.66 -8.49 13.15
CA SER A 367 10.08 -9.83 13.06
C SER A 367 9.29 -9.96 11.76
N ILE A 368 9.34 -11.14 11.16
CA ILE A 368 8.52 -11.54 10.01
C ILE A 368 7.74 -12.77 10.39
N THR A 369 6.42 -12.71 10.28
CA THR A 369 5.53 -13.85 10.55
C THR A 369 4.61 -14.08 9.36
N VAL A 370 4.45 -15.35 8.96
CA VAL A 370 3.45 -15.76 7.96
C VAL A 370 2.49 -16.73 8.61
N ILE A 371 1.19 -16.47 8.43
CA ILE A 371 0.09 -17.25 9.01
C ILE A 371 -0.81 -17.74 7.89
N ASP A 372 -1.22 -19.01 7.99
CA ASP A 372 -2.29 -19.55 7.17
C ASP A 372 -3.64 -19.11 7.75
N LEU A 373 -4.41 -18.30 7.01
CA LEU A 373 -5.66 -17.72 7.53
C LEU A 373 -6.75 -18.76 7.78
N LYS A 374 -6.69 -19.91 7.09
CA LYS A 374 -7.69 -20.98 7.21
C LYS A 374 -7.52 -21.77 8.50
N THR A 375 -6.28 -22.01 8.91
CA THR A 375 -5.92 -22.77 10.12
C THR A 375 -5.60 -21.88 11.31
N SER A 376 -5.29 -20.61 11.05
CA SER A 376 -4.73 -19.66 12.01
C SER A 376 -3.36 -20.08 12.56
N ASP A 377 -2.69 -21.03 11.89
CA ASP A 377 -1.37 -21.53 12.29
C ASP A 377 -0.25 -20.65 11.73
N ILE A 378 0.76 -20.40 12.55
CA ILE A 378 1.99 -19.75 12.10
C ILE A 378 2.80 -20.76 11.27
N ILE A 379 2.95 -20.49 9.97
CA ILE A 379 3.64 -21.36 9.02
C ILE A 379 5.09 -20.92 8.76
N TYR A 380 5.46 -19.70 9.14
CA TYR A 380 6.84 -19.19 9.11
C TYR A 380 7.08 -18.11 10.17
N GLN A 381 8.26 -18.15 10.79
CA GLN A 381 8.78 -17.04 11.60
C GLN A 381 10.25 -16.78 11.26
N GLY A 382 10.61 -15.51 11.14
CA GLY A 382 11.97 -15.06 10.95
C GLY A 382 12.21 -13.66 11.51
N GLU A 383 13.45 -13.22 11.48
CA GLU A 383 13.88 -11.90 11.90
C GLU A 383 14.86 -11.31 10.91
N VAL A 384 14.79 -10.02 10.64
CA VAL A 384 15.78 -9.30 9.85
C VAL A 384 17.01 -9.06 10.72
N ILE A 385 18.16 -9.58 10.28
CA ILE A 385 19.43 -9.42 10.96
C ILE A 385 20.48 -8.81 10.04
N ARG A 386 21.40 -8.04 10.61
CA ARG A 386 22.63 -7.62 9.94
C ARG A 386 23.68 -8.72 10.06
N LYS A 387 24.28 -9.17 8.95
CA LYS A 387 25.31 -10.23 8.94
C LYS A 387 26.63 -9.75 9.55
N ASP A 388 27.03 -8.53 9.25
CA ASP A 388 28.27 -7.97 9.78
C ASP A 388 28.06 -7.42 11.20
N LEU A 389 28.89 -7.86 12.14
CA LEU A 389 28.92 -7.28 13.48
C LEU A 389 29.29 -5.79 13.36
N PRO A 390 28.42 -4.87 13.82
CA PRO A 390 28.77 -3.46 13.83
C PRO A 390 30.02 -3.24 14.69
N LYS A 391 30.85 -2.26 14.35
CA LYS A 391 31.84 -1.77 15.33
C LYS A 391 31.05 -1.21 16.53
N SER A 392 31.57 -1.36 17.76
CA SER A 392 30.83 -1.10 19.02
C SER A 392 30.15 0.28 19.12
N ASP A 393 30.56 1.23 18.29
CA ASP A 393 30.11 2.63 18.33
C ASP A 393 29.26 3.01 17.10
N GLU A 394 29.02 2.08 16.15
CA GLU A 394 28.36 2.37 14.87
C GLU A 394 26.83 2.27 14.98
N GLN A 395 26.14 3.30 15.48
CA GLN A 395 24.67 3.36 15.44
C GLN A 395 24.12 3.16 14.01
N PHE A 396 23.05 2.38 13.87
CA PHE A 396 22.35 2.19 12.61
C PHE A 396 20.87 1.94 12.84
N GLU A 397 20.07 2.20 11.81
CA GLU A 397 18.67 1.84 11.73
C GLU A 397 18.33 1.42 10.32
N PHE A 398 17.62 0.31 10.19
CA PHE A 398 16.88 -0.04 9.00
C PHE A 398 15.38 0.08 9.31
N TYR A 399 14.74 1.05 8.66
CA TYR A 399 13.30 1.30 8.77
C TYR A 399 12.60 0.74 7.53
N ILE A 400 11.85 -0.35 7.72
CA ILE A 400 10.99 -0.99 6.73
C ILE A 400 9.71 -0.16 6.63
N PHE A 401 9.39 0.31 5.44
CA PHE A 401 8.15 1.06 5.18
C PHE A 401 7.18 0.30 4.29
N ASN A 402 7.62 -0.79 3.64
CA ASN A 402 6.78 -1.55 2.73
C ASN A 402 7.12 -3.04 2.73
N MET A 403 6.10 -3.86 2.45
CA MET A 403 6.19 -5.30 2.31
C MET A 403 5.45 -5.73 1.05
N ILE A 404 6.13 -6.53 0.23
CA ILE A 404 5.68 -6.98 -1.07
C ILE A 404 5.69 -8.50 -1.11
N VAL A 405 4.63 -9.10 -1.65
CA VAL A 405 4.57 -10.55 -1.93
C VAL A 405 4.22 -10.77 -3.39
N LYS A 406 5.19 -11.28 -4.17
CA LYS A 406 5.05 -11.53 -5.62
C LYS A 406 4.18 -12.71 -5.96
#